data_AF-A0A965URI1-F1
#
_entry.id   AF-A0A965URI1-F1
#
_cell.length_a   1.000
_cell.length_b   1.000
_cell.length_c   1.000
_cell.angle_alpha   90.00
_cell.angle_beta   90.00
_cell.angle_gamma   90.00
#
_symmetry.space_group_name_H-M   'P 1'
#
loop_
_entity.id
_entity.type
_entity.pdbx_description
1 polymer ?
#
loop_
_entity_poly.entity_id
_entity_poly.type
_entity_poly.pdbx_seq_one_letter_code
_entity_poly.pdbx_strand_id
1 'polypeptide(L)' 'MTTRMGRFSKLILIGDIRQSDIKNSGFEKIYNLFDDKKSLDKGIMTFKFGTDDIMRNDILAYIIEKFEQLK' A
#
# COMPACT_ATOMS: atom_id res chain seq x y z
N MET A 1 -17.74 -4.25 3.71
CA MET A 1 -16.65 -4.52 4.68
C MET A 1 -16.60 -3.51 5.82
N THR A 2 -16.76 -2.21 5.56
CA THR A 2 -16.70 -1.14 6.58
C THR A 2 -17.87 -1.10 7.58
N THR A 3 -18.97 -1.81 7.33
CA THR A 3 -20.17 -1.82 8.20
C THR A 3 -20.03 -2.65 9.49
N ARG A 4 -18.83 -3.19 9.78
CA ARG A 4 -18.58 -4.10 10.94
C ARG A 4 -17.49 -3.62 11.90
N MET A 5 -17.08 -2.35 11.85
CA MET A 5 -16.13 -1.82 12.84
C MET A 5 -16.86 -1.45 14.15
N GLY A 6 -16.44 -2.08 15.24
CA GLY A 6 -16.90 -1.73 16.60
C GLY A 6 -16.15 -0.56 17.20
N ARG A 7 -16.63 -0.05 18.35
CA ARG A 7 -15.86 0.88 19.18
C ARG A 7 -14.55 0.23 19.62
N PHE A 8 -13.50 1.03 19.80
CA PHE A 8 -12.17 0.58 20.23
C PHE A 8 -11.50 -0.45 19.31
N SER A 9 -11.87 -0.45 18.02
CA SER A 9 -11.27 -1.32 17.01
C SER A 9 -10.45 -0.51 16.00
N LYS A 10 -9.43 -1.15 15.40
CA LYS A 10 -8.68 -0.60 14.26
C LYS A 10 -8.88 -1.51 13.05
N LEU A 11 -9.07 -0.91 11.88
CA LEU A 11 -9.05 -1.60 10.60
C LEU A 11 -7.78 -1.23 9.87
N ILE A 12 -7.02 -2.24 9.44
CA ILE A 12 -5.80 -2.06 8.66
C ILE A 12 -6.03 -2.78 7.33
N LEU A 13 -5.93 -2.02 6.23
CA LEU A 13 -6.02 -2.55 4.88
C LEU A 13 -4.61 -2.54 4.27
N ILE A 14 -4.14 -3.71 3.86
CA ILE A 14 -2.79 -3.91 3.31
C ILE A 14 -2.95 -4.55 1.93
N GLY A 15 -2.19 -4.06 0.96
CA GLY A 15 -2.20 -4.58 -0.40
C GLY A 15 -0.98 -4.10 -1.18
N ASP A 16 -0.64 -4.85 -2.23
CA ASP A 16 0.43 -4.50 -3.16
C ASP A 16 -0.19 -4.06 -4.50
N ILE A 17 0.12 -2.84 -4.93
CA ILE A 17 -0.32 -2.30 -6.22
C ILE A 17 0.46 -2.89 -7.40
N ARG A 18 1.62 -3.50 -7.14
CA ARG A 18 2.54 -4.05 -8.15
C ARG A 18 2.35 -5.56 -8.34
N GLN A 19 1.34 -6.16 -7.70
CA GLN A 19 1.03 -7.58 -7.87
C GLN A 19 0.58 -7.88 -9.30
N SER A 20 1.50 -8.42 -10.10
CA SER A 20 1.30 -8.63 -11.54
C SER A 20 0.23 -9.67 -11.89
N ASP A 21 -0.09 -10.56 -10.96
CA ASP A 21 -1.11 -11.60 -11.10
C ASP A 21 -2.54 -11.08 -10.89
N ILE A 22 -2.71 -9.88 -10.31
CA ILE A 22 -4.03 -9.26 -10.08
C ILE A 22 -4.26 -8.12 -11.06
N LYS A 23 -5.05 -8.39 -12.12
CA LYS A 23 -5.31 -7.41 -13.20
C LYS A 23 -6.12 -6.18 -12.79
N ASN A 24 -6.89 -6.24 -11.70
CA ASN A 24 -7.78 -5.16 -11.25
C ASN A 24 -7.97 -5.20 -9.72
N SER A 25 -6.90 -5.01 -8.95
CA SER A 25 -6.99 -5.14 -7.47
C SER A 25 -7.97 -4.13 -6.85
N GLY A 26 -8.18 -2.98 -7.48
CA GLY A 26 -8.96 -1.87 -6.94
C GLY A 26 -8.31 -1.19 -5.73
N PHE A 27 -7.18 -1.73 -5.23
CA PHE A 27 -6.52 -1.25 -4.02
C PHE A 27 -5.97 0.16 -4.20
N GLU A 28 -5.34 0.45 -5.35
CA GLU A 28 -4.85 1.80 -5.67
C GLU A 28 -5.98 2.84 -5.67
N LYS A 29 -7.17 2.47 -6.17
CA LYS A 29 -8.34 3.35 -6.15
C LYS A 29 -8.81 3.63 -4.71
N ILE A 30 -8.80 2.62 -3.85
CA ILE A 30 -9.16 2.76 -2.43
C ILE A 30 -8.12 3.61 -1.70
N TYR A 31 -6.83 3.37 -1.94
CA TYR A 31 -5.75 4.18 -1.38
C TYR A 31 -5.93 5.65 -1.75
N ASN A 32 -6.03 5.95 -3.05
CA ASN A 32 -6.18 7.32 -3.55
C ASN A 32 -7.48 8.00 -3.08
N LEU A 33 -8.53 7.23 -2.80
CA LEU A 33 -9.80 7.75 -2.26
C LEU A 33 -9.66 8.30 -0.84
N PHE A 34 -8.73 7.76 -0.03
CA PHE A 34 -8.52 8.17 1.36
C PHE A 34 -7.21 8.94 1.58
N ASP A 35 -6.40 9.12 0.54
CA ASP A 35 -5.14 9.87 0.57
C ASP A 35 -5.40 11.39 0.48
N ASP A 36 -6.19 11.89 1.43
CA ASP A 36 -6.63 13.28 1.47
C ASP A 36 -6.71 13.80 2.92
N LYS A 37 -6.64 15.12 3.07
CA LYS A 37 -6.65 15.78 4.38
C LYS A 37 -7.94 15.54 5.17
N LYS A 38 -9.10 15.50 4.50
CA LYS A 38 -10.40 15.31 5.16
C LYS A 38 -10.54 13.89 5.73
N SER A 39 -9.91 12.91 5.09
CA SER A 39 -9.79 11.54 5.59
C SER A 39 -8.83 11.46 6.78
N LEU A 40 -7.68 12.15 6.70
CA LEU A 40 -6.71 12.25 7.80
C LEU A 40 -7.33 12.90 9.06
N ASP A 41 -8.06 14.01 8.90
CA ASP A 41 -8.74 14.71 9.99
C ASP A 41 -9.80 13.83 10.69
N LYS A 42 -10.23 12.74 10.04
CA LYS A 42 -11.16 11.72 10.58
C LYS A 42 -10.46 10.48 11.14
N GLY A 43 -9.14 10.49 11.22
CA GLY A 43 -8.33 9.38 11.75
C GLY A 43 -8.09 8.24 10.76
N ILE A 44 -8.35 8.45 9.46
CA ILE A 44 -8.00 7.50 8.40
C ILE A 44 -6.62 7.88 7.90
N MET A 45 -5.64 7.00 8.11
CA MET A 45 -4.26 7.22 7.68
C MET A 45 -3.95 6.33 6.48
N THR A 46 -3.37 6.93 5.45
CA THR A 46 -2.76 6.23 4.31
C THR A 46 -1.24 6.16 4.50
N PHE A 47 -0.65 5.04 4.12
CA PHE A 47 0.80 4.85 4.15
C PHE A 47 1.23 4.04 2.93
N LYS A 48 2.29 4.48 2.26
CA LYS A 48 2.86 3.80 1.10
C LYS A 48 4.34 3.52 1.35
N PHE A 49 4.68 2.23 1.38
CA PHE A 49 6.07 1.80 1.46
C PHE A 49 6.80 2.15 0.15
N GLY A 50 7.92 2.85 0.27
CA GLY A 50 8.90 3.04 -0.80
C GLY A 50 9.88 1.88 -0.88
N THR A 51 10.83 1.97 -1.81
CA THR A 51 11.94 1.02 -1.91
C THR A 51 12.80 1.00 -0.65
N ASP A 52 13.00 2.18 -0.05
CA ASP A 52 13.88 2.40 1.10
C ASP A 52 13.31 1.82 2.40
N ASP A 53 12.00 1.64 2.48
CA ASP A 53 11.35 1.03 3.64
C ASP A 53 11.48 -0.49 3.66
N ILE A 54 11.91 -1.10 2.54
CA ILE A 54 11.95 -2.54 2.41
C ILE A 54 13.33 -3.06 2.81
N MET A 55 13.45 -3.44 4.08
CA MET A 55 14.62 -4.12 4.64
C MET A 55 14.89 -5.44 3.89
N ARG A 56 15.90 -5.42 3.02
CA ARG A 56 16.39 -6.57 2.25
C ARG A 56 17.91 -6.60 2.26
N ASN A 57 18.48 -7.75 1.99
CA ASN A 57 19.92 -7.85 1.75
C ASN A 57 20.29 -7.06 0.49
N ASP A 58 21.43 -6.36 0.52
CA ASP A 58 21.92 -5.48 -0.55
C ASP A 58 21.94 -6.16 -1.93
N ILE A 59 22.29 -7.45 -1.99
CA ILE A 59 22.33 -8.17 -3.28
C ILE A 59 20.93 -8.33 -3.89
N LEU A 60 19.90 -8.50 -3.05
CA LEU A 60 18.53 -8.65 -3.48
C LEU A 60 17.95 -7.31 -3.95
N ALA A 61 18.27 -6.23 -3.23
CA ALA A 61 17.90 -4.87 -3.64
C ALA A 61 18.46 -4.55 -5.03
N TYR A 62 19.76 -4.81 -5.24
CA TYR A 62 20.42 -4.62 -6.53
C TYR A 62 19.77 -5.44 -7.66
N ILE A 63 19.44 -6.71 -7.43
CA ILE A 63 18.77 -7.57 -8.43
C ILE A 63 17.40 -6.99 -8.81
N ILE A 64 16.62 -6.53 -7.84
CA ILE A 64 15.29 -5.95 -8.09
C ILE A 64 15.42 -4.66 -8.91
N GLU A 65 16.36 -3.77 -8.57
CA GLU A 65 16.62 -2.55 -9.34
C GLU A 65 16.95 -2.86 -10.81
N LYS A 66 17.72 -3.93 -11.06
CA LYS A 66 18.00 -4.39 -12.44
C LYS A 66 16.76 -4.87 -13.17
N PHE A 67 15.87 -5.60 -12.50
CA PHE A 67 14.59 -6.00 -13.11
C PHE A 67 13.66 -4.81 -13.38
N GLU A 68 13.69 -3.77 -12.54
CA GLU A 68 12.90 -2.55 -12.77
C GLU A 68 13.36 -1.74 -14.00
N GLN A 69 14.65 -1.85 -14.36
CA GLN A 69 15.22 -1.25 -15.57
C GLN A 69 14.82 -1.98 -16.86
N LEU A 70 14.30 -3.21 -16.77
CA LEU A 70 13.89 -4.03 -17.92
C LEU A 70 12.54 -3.60 -18.53
N LYS A 71 12.09 -2.37 -18.27
CA LYS A 71 10.81 -1.84 -18.79
C LYS A 71 10.90 -1.37 -20.23
#